data_AF-A0A359BE49-F1
#
_entry.id   AF-A0A359BE49-F1
#
_cell.length_a   1.000
_cell.length_b   1.000
_cell.length_c   1.000
_cell.angle_alpha   90.00
_cell.angle_beta   90.00
_cell.angle_gamma   90.00
#
_symmetry.space_group_name_H-M   'P 1'
#
loop_
_entity.id
_entity.type
_entity.pdbx_description
1 polymer ?
#
loop_
_entity_poly.entity_id
_entity_poly.type
_entity_poly.pdbx_seq_one_letter_code
_entity_poly.pdbx_strand_id
1 'polypeptide(L)'
;MADLLSIGSSGIGVAQQALSTVSNNIANLSTDGYSRQTTEIRQAQPKDIGNGFIGTGAYFDGVARQYDSFLESSLQQATSDLESQGAAVEYANRLLDLLGDEKIGLTTALNKFFSSAKSLSTDPASPALRGIMLRESEALASRFNGLASQLDDLGDQSLSALEADVRSVNSLAEQIAEVNRQMLKKSSERDQAPELLDRRDQLLRDLSEYVQIRTSFDKRGSVTVSLSESSTKGRIVSGIKSSTLAIDPVANDRGRLEYKLQGELSNEPLTGLPSGSVAGYARFYSETLVNVTGELNTLANVLVDEVNAIQVTGLDGEGNLGEDYFQVVPSFDVDRGASSGDYEVQVVVNNPEDYKASQVAVLYDGSRNLWYSTDSDGTTKFSNQQGLLELNDLTIQVTG
;
A
#
# COMPACT_ATOMS: atom_id res chain seq x y z
N MET A 1 49.08 36.43 34.94
CA MET A 1 48.68 35.42 35.95
C MET A 1 47.34 34.84 35.50
N ALA A 2 47.11 33.54 35.63
CA ALA A 2 45.73 33.04 35.58
C ALA A 2 45.06 33.58 36.85
N ASP A 3 44.26 34.64 36.68
CA ASP A 3 43.64 35.33 37.81
C ASP A 3 42.54 34.42 38.38
N LEU A 4 42.50 34.24 39.70
CA LEU A 4 41.43 33.46 40.36
C LEU A 4 40.04 33.98 39.95
N LEU A 5 39.94 35.28 39.64
CA LEU A 5 38.75 35.92 39.09
C LEU A 5 38.36 35.38 37.70
N SER A 6 39.33 35.06 36.84
CA SER A 6 39.07 34.46 35.52
C SER A 6 38.58 33.02 35.64
N ILE A 7 39.15 32.24 36.57
CA ILE A 7 38.68 30.88 36.88
C ILE A 7 37.26 30.92 37.48
N GLY A 8 36.99 31.85 38.40
CA GLY A 8 35.65 32.05 38.96
C GLY A 8 34.61 32.50 37.91
N SER A 9 34.97 33.45 37.05
CA SER A 9 34.11 33.95 35.98
C SER A 9 33.77 32.87 34.97
N SER A 10 34.77 32.07 34.55
CA SER A 10 34.54 30.94 33.63
C SER A 10 33.67 29.86 34.27
N GLY A 11 33.88 29.55 35.55
CA GLY A 11 33.02 28.62 36.30
C GLY A 11 31.55 29.05 36.37
N ILE A 12 31.28 30.33 36.66
CA ILE A 12 29.91 30.87 36.69
C ILE A 12 29.28 30.85 35.29
N GLY A 13 30.02 31.25 34.25
CA GLY A 13 29.51 31.25 32.87
C GLY A 13 29.11 29.85 32.40
N VAL A 14 29.94 28.85 32.70
CA VAL A 14 29.63 27.45 32.41
C VAL A 14 28.41 26.96 33.19
N ALA A 15 28.29 27.31 34.48
CA ALA A 15 27.13 26.93 35.29
C ALA A 15 25.83 27.56 34.77
N GLN A 16 25.86 28.81 34.30
CA GLN A 16 24.72 29.46 33.67
C GLN A 16 24.27 28.72 32.41
N GLN A 17 25.22 28.29 31.56
CA GLN A 17 24.91 27.52 30.35
C GLN A 17 24.36 26.13 30.68
N ALA A 18 24.87 25.51 31.74
CA ALA A 18 24.33 24.24 32.25
C ALA A 18 22.88 24.39 32.73
N LEU A 19 22.58 25.44 33.50
CA LEU A 19 21.21 25.74 33.95
C LEU A 19 20.28 26.08 32.78
N SER A 20 20.78 26.75 31.75
CA SER A 20 20.02 27.01 30.51
C SER A 20 19.65 25.70 29.82
N THR A 21 20.57 24.74 29.73
CA THR A 21 20.31 23.40 29.17
C THR A 21 19.26 22.65 29.98
N VAL A 22 19.35 22.69 31.32
CA VAL A 22 18.32 22.11 32.20
C VAL A 22 16.96 22.77 31.99
N SER A 23 16.92 24.10 31.86
CA SER A 23 15.68 24.85 31.63
C SER A 23 15.07 24.47 30.28
N ASN A 24 15.89 24.30 29.24
CA ASN A 24 15.44 23.87 27.91
C ASN A 24 14.84 22.46 27.93
N ASN A 25 15.47 21.53 28.66
CA ASN A 25 14.93 20.18 28.87
C ASN A 25 13.57 20.20 29.57
N ILE A 26 13.42 21.03 30.61
CA ILE A 26 12.14 21.15 31.33
C ILE A 26 11.06 21.71 30.42
N ALA A 27 11.39 22.73 29.62
CA ALA A 27 10.45 23.36 28.70
C ALA A 27 9.97 22.40 27.59
N ASN A 28 10.82 21.46 27.17
CA ASN A 28 10.54 20.51 26.08
C ASN A 28 10.27 19.08 26.56
N LEU A 29 10.04 18.87 27.86
CA LEU A 29 9.83 17.54 28.43
C LEU A 29 8.66 16.78 27.77
N SER A 30 7.64 17.50 27.29
CA SER A 30 6.46 16.93 26.64
C SER A 30 6.43 17.13 25.13
N THR A 31 7.53 17.61 24.53
CA THR A 31 7.63 17.76 23.08
C THR A 31 8.00 16.41 22.48
N ASP A 32 7.16 15.89 21.59
CA ASP A 32 7.45 14.61 20.95
C ASP A 32 8.74 14.68 20.13
N GLY A 33 9.52 13.61 20.23
CA GLY A 33 10.83 13.46 19.61
C GLY A 33 11.97 14.29 20.19
N TYR A 34 11.75 15.05 21.26
CA TYR A 34 12.83 15.79 21.93
C TYR A 34 13.80 14.84 22.66
N SER A 35 15.10 14.97 22.38
CA SER A 35 16.13 14.24 23.13
C SER A 35 16.67 15.07 24.28
N ARG A 36 16.75 14.47 25.48
CA ARG A 36 17.36 15.14 26.63
C ARG A 36 18.78 15.60 26.31
N GLN A 37 19.06 16.85 26.61
CA GLN A 37 20.34 17.50 26.36
C GLN A 37 21.20 17.53 27.62
N THR A 38 22.51 17.27 27.46
CA THR A 38 23.52 17.36 28.52
C THR A 38 24.59 18.36 28.10
N THR A 39 24.95 19.26 29.01
CA THR A 39 26.03 20.24 28.81
C THR A 39 27.39 19.57 28.89
N GLU A 40 28.19 19.72 27.84
CA GLU A 40 29.58 19.27 27.83
C GLU A 40 30.50 20.41 28.29
N ILE A 41 31.29 20.13 29.32
CA ILE A 41 32.21 21.08 29.94
C ILE A 41 33.62 20.51 29.82
N ARG A 42 34.55 21.29 29.29
CA ARG A 42 35.95 20.89 29.17
C ARG A 42 36.86 21.79 30.00
N GLN A 43 37.95 21.19 30.48
CA GLN A 43 39.01 21.95 31.13
C GLN A 43 39.71 22.84 30.10
N ALA A 44 39.89 24.11 30.45
CA ALA A 44 40.67 25.04 29.65
C ALA A 44 42.16 24.66 29.71
N GLN A 45 42.88 24.92 28.61
CA GLN A 45 44.26 24.45 28.47
C GLN A 45 45.16 25.09 29.56
N PRO A 46 45.90 24.28 30.35
CA PRO A 46 46.74 24.81 31.42
C PRO A 46 47.81 25.76 30.88
N LYS A 47 48.10 26.81 31.64
CA LYS A 47 49.16 27.76 31.30
C LYS A 47 50.48 27.28 31.90
N ASP A 48 51.52 27.19 31.08
CA ASP A 48 52.88 26.94 31.52
C ASP A 48 53.45 28.20 32.21
N ILE A 49 54.02 28.02 33.39
CA ILE A 49 54.65 29.07 34.19
C ILE A 49 56.15 28.79 34.46
N GLY A 50 56.78 27.91 33.67
CA GLY A 50 58.22 27.61 33.72
C GLY A 50 58.62 26.52 34.72
N ASN A 51 58.03 26.53 35.92
CA ASN A 51 58.24 25.50 36.97
C ASN A 51 57.04 24.53 37.12
N GLY A 52 56.06 24.58 36.22
CA GLY A 52 54.86 23.73 36.25
C GLY A 52 53.71 24.30 35.42
N PHE A 53 52.57 23.62 35.45
CA PHE A 53 51.34 24.05 34.78
C PHE A 53 50.30 24.50 35.79
N ILE A 54 49.61 25.61 35.50
CA ILE A 54 48.45 26.07 36.27
C ILE A 54 47.17 25.97 35.43
N GLY A 55 46.11 25.41 36.00
CA GLY A 55 44.81 25.32 35.34
C GLY A 55 44.22 26.70 35.06
N THR A 56 43.55 26.84 33.92
CA THR A 56 42.96 28.13 33.46
C THR A 56 41.43 28.15 33.56
N GLY A 57 40.84 27.19 34.28
CA GLY A 57 39.39 27.07 34.47
C GLY A 57 38.78 26.03 33.52
N ALA A 58 37.50 26.21 33.22
CA ALA A 58 36.73 25.37 32.31
C ALA A 58 35.93 26.23 31.33
N TYR A 59 35.61 25.69 30.17
CA TYR A 59 34.76 26.35 29.19
C TYR A 59 33.63 25.42 28.75
N PHE A 60 32.57 26.04 28.27
CA PHE A 60 31.45 25.35 27.66
C PHE A 60 31.89 24.85 26.29
N ASP A 61 31.85 23.53 26.10
CA ASP A 61 32.29 22.89 24.87
C ASP A 61 31.13 22.65 23.90
N GLY A 62 29.95 22.31 24.43
CA GLY A 62 28.76 22.10 23.62
C GLY A 62 27.59 21.50 24.38
N VAL A 63 26.54 21.18 23.65
CA VAL A 63 25.40 20.40 24.14
C VAL A 63 25.39 19.07 23.41
N ALA A 64 25.38 17.97 24.16
CA ALA A 64 25.24 16.61 23.63
C ALA A 64 23.82 16.09 23.89
N ARG A 65 23.28 15.30 22.97
CA ARG A 65 22.00 14.59 23.13
C ARG A 65 22.23 13.30 23.90
N GLN A 66 21.30 12.94 24.78
CA GLN A 66 21.17 11.60 25.34
C GLN A 66 20.36 10.78 24.36
N TYR A 67 21.05 10.10 23.45
CA TYR A 67 20.47 9.37 22.32
C TYR A 67 21.15 8.00 22.21
N ASP A 68 20.35 6.98 21.93
CA ASP A 68 20.83 5.63 21.67
C ASP A 68 20.29 5.17 20.31
N SER A 69 21.19 5.09 19.33
CA SER A 69 20.83 4.71 17.96
C SER A 69 20.32 3.28 17.84
N PHE A 70 20.73 2.38 18.75
CA PHE A 70 20.29 0.99 18.73
C PHE A 70 18.85 0.88 19.23
N LEU A 71 18.52 1.58 20.33
CA LEU A 71 17.14 1.66 20.81
C LEU A 71 16.23 2.33 19.78
N GLU A 72 16.70 3.40 19.13
CA GLU A 72 15.94 4.10 18.10
C GLU A 72 15.63 3.19 16.90
N SER A 73 16.63 2.45 16.40
CA SER A 73 16.42 1.49 15.31
C SER A 73 15.51 0.34 15.72
N SER A 74 15.59 -0.11 16.98
CA SER A 74 14.73 -1.17 17.50
C SER A 74 13.27 -0.70 17.62
N LEU A 75 13.06 0.56 18.05
CA LEU A 75 11.75 1.18 18.11
C LEU A 75 11.14 1.31 16.72
N GLN A 76 11.90 1.86 15.76
CA GLN A 76 11.45 2.00 14.37
C GLN A 76 11.03 0.66 13.76
N GLN A 77 11.79 -0.42 14.01
CA GLN A 77 11.43 -1.76 13.55
C GLN A 77 10.13 -2.25 14.19
N ALA A 78 10.01 -2.13 15.52
CA ALA A 78 8.83 -2.58 16.24
C ALA A 78 7.56 -1.80 15.85
N THR A 79 7.69 -0.49 15.63
CA THR A 79 6.62 0.35 15.09
C THR A 79 6.20 -0.12 13.71
N SER A 80 7.15 -0.35 12.80
CA SER A 80 6.85 -0.85 11.45
C SER A 80 6.10 -2.18 11.47
N ASP A 81 6.50 -3.10 12.34
CA ASP A 81 5.84 -4.40 12.50
C ASP A 81 4.44 -4.30 13.10
N LEU A 82 4.25 -3.37 14.05
CA LEU A 82 2.93 -3.08 14.63
C LEU A 82 1.97 -2.51 13.59
N GLU A 83 2.40 -1.50 12.83
CA GLU A 83 1.58 -0.83 11.82
C GLU A 83 1.24 -1.77 10.65
N SER A 84 2.19 -2.62 10.24
CA SER A 84 1.93 -3.68 9.24
C SER A 84 0.82 -4.62 9.67
N GLN A 85 0.86 -5.09 10.92
CA GLN A 85 -0.18 -5.96 11.46
C GLN A 85 -1.50 -5.22 11.65
N GLY A 86 -1.47 -3.98 12.14
CA GLY A 86 -2.65 -3.14 12.33
C GLY A 86 -3.43 -2.96 11.02
N ALA A 87 -2.74 -2.52 9.97
CA ALA A 87 -3.31 -2.32 8.63
C ALA A 87 -3.90 -3.62 8.04
N ALA A 88 -3.20 -4.75 8.17
CA ALA A 88 -3.69 -6.03 7.68
C ALA A 88 -4.93 -6.52 8.45
N VAL A 89 -4.93 -6.39 9.78
CA VAL A 89 -6.04 -6.81 10.64
C VAL A 89 -7.28 -5.95 10.42
N GLU A 90 -7.11 -4.64 10.21
CA GLU A 90 -8.22 -3.74 9.91
C GLU A 90 -9.06 -4.26 8.74
N TYR A 91 -8.43 -4.49 7.59
CA TYR A 91 -9.14 -4.95 6.39
C TYR A 91 -9.56 -6.41 6.47
N ALA A 92 -8.80 -7.27 7.15
CA ALA A 92 -9.23 -8.64 7.42
C ALA A 92 -10.52 -8.68 8.27
N ASN A 93 -10.66 -7.83 9.28
CA ASN A 93 -11.89 -7.75 10.07
C ASN A 93 -13.08 -7.27 9.22
N ARG A 94 -12.86 -6.27 8.35
CA ARG A 94 -13.91 -5.79 7.43
C ARG A 94 -14.36 -6.88 6.46
N LEU A 95 -13.41 -7.70 5.97
CA LEU A 95 -13.71 -8.88 5.18
C LEU A 95 -14.51 -9.93 5.96
N LEU A 96 -14.13 -10.20 7.21
CA LEU A 96 -14.88 -11.14 8.07
C LEU A 96 -16.30 -10.65 8.36
N ASP A 97 -16.49 -9.37 8.62
CA ASP A 97 -17.81 -8.77 8.83
C ASP A 97 -18.68 -8.91 7.56
N LEU A 98 -18.09 -8.68 6.38
CA LEU A 98 -18.76 -8.85 5.10
C LEU A 98 -19.22 -10.30 4.87
N LEU A 99 -18.35 -11.28 5.11
CA LEU A 99 -18.65 -12.69 4.93
C LEU A 99 -19.61 -13.24 6.00
N GLY A 100 -19.57 -12.66 7.20
CA GLY A 100 -20.37 -13.07 8.36
C GLY A 100 -21.78 -12.47 8.41
N ASP A 101 -22.09 -11.42 7.63
CA ASP A 101 -23.42 -10.83 7.60
C ASP A 101 -24.43 -11.81 6.97
N GLU A 102 -25.42 -12.27 7.73
CA GLU A 102 -26.46 -13.20 7.25
C GLU A 102 -27.27 -12.68 6.04
N LYS A 103 -27.32 -11.35 5.87
CA LYS A 103 -27.98 -10.70 4.74
C LYS A 103 -27.09 -10.64 3.51
N ILE A 104 -25.78 -10.81 3.62
CA ILE A 104 -24.85 -10.71 2.49
C ILE A 104 -24.26 -12.10 2.17
N GLY A 105 -23.96 -12.87 3.21
CA GLY A 105 -23.37 -14.20 3.16
C GLY A 105 -24.19 -15.22 2.36
N LEU A 106 -23.48 -16.17 1.76
CA LEU A 106 -24.03 -17.14 0.82
C LEU A 106 -24.82 -18.27 1.47
N THR A 107 -24.59 -18.57 2.75
CA THR A 107 -25.17 -19.73 3.43
C THR A 107 -26.70 -19.73 3.37
N THR A 108 -27.34 -18.60 3.62
CA THR A 108 -28.79 -18.48 3.59
C THR A 108 -29.34 -18.65 2.18
N ALA A 109 -28.66 -18.10 1.17
CA ALA A 109 -29.07 -18.19 -0.23
C ALA A 109 -28.97 -19.64 -0.75
N LEU A 110 -27.86 -20.32 -0.46
CA LEU A 110 -27.66 -21.73 -0.79
C LEU A 110 -28.72 -22.62 -0.14
N ASN A 111 -29.01 -22.40 1.15
CA ASN A 111 -30.04 -23.16 1.86
C ASN A 111 -31.42 -22.98 1.23
N LYS A 112 -31.76 -21.76 0.80
CA LYS A 112 -33.04 -21.49 0.12
C LYS A 112 -33.10 -22.16 -1.25
N PHE A 113 -32.05 -22.08 -2.05
CA PHE A 113 -31.94 -22.75 -3.35
C PHE A 113 -32.13 -24.27 -3.23
N PHE A 114 -31.41 -24.93 -2.32
CA PHE A 114 -31.56 -26.38 -2.14
C PHE A 114 -32.92 -26.75 -1.53
N SER A 115 -33.50 -25.88 -0.70
CA SER A 115 -34.86 -26.09 -0.16
C SER A 115 -35.92 -25.97 -1.26
N SER A 116 -35.82 -24.99 -2.18
CA SER A 116 -36.73 -24.87 -3.31
C SER A 116 -36.58 -26.04 -4.29
N ALA A 117 -35.36 -26.51 -4.54
CA ALA A 117 -35.11 -27.70 -5.35
C ALA A 117 -35.77 -28.94 -4.74
N LYS A 118 -35.65 -29.13 -3.42
CA LYS A 118 -36.31 -30.22 -2.68
C LYS A 118 -37.84 -30.10 -2.72
N SER A 119 -38.39 -28.90 -2.63
CA SER A 119 -39.84 -28.71 -2.76
C SER A 119 -40.32 -29.03 -4.17
N LEU A 120 -39.61 -28.57 -5.20
CA LEU A 120 -39.95 -28.84 -6.60
C LEU A 120 -39.89 -30.33 -6.93
N SER A 121 -38.97 -31.10 -6.33
CA SER A 121 -38.89 -32.55 -6.58
C SER A 121 -40.11 -33.33 -6.08
N THR A 122 -40.93 -32.75 -5.19
CA THR A 122 -42.19 -33.38 -4.73
C THR A 122 -43.33 -33.27 -5.73
N ASP A 123 -43.34 -32.22 -6.56
CA ASP A 123 -44.28 -32.02 -7.67
C ASP A 123 -43.61 -31.22 -8.81
N PRO A 124 -42.86 -31.91 -9.69
CA PRO A 124 -42.12 -31.27 -10.79
C PRO A 124 -43.01 -30.65 -11.87
N ALA A 125 -44.30 -30.97 -11.92
CA ALA A 125 -45.23 -30.43 -12.90
C ALA A 125 -45.84 -29.09 -12.45
N SER A 126 -45.70 -28.72 -11.17
CA SER A 126 -46.27 -27.50 -10.60
C SER A 126 -45.57 -26.24 -11.13
N PRO A 127 -46.29 -25.36 -11.88
CA PRO A 127 -45.72 -24.10 -12.33
C PRO A 127 -45.37 -23.16 -11.16
N ALA A 128 -46.11 -23.26 -10.05
CA ALA A 128 -45.85 -22.46 -8.87
C ALA A 128 -44.51 -22.83 -8.20
N LEU A 129 -44.21 -24.12 -8.07
CA LEU A 129 -42.93 -24.59 -7.52
C LEU A 129 -41.76 -24.29 -8.45
N ARG A 130 -41.95 -24.42 -9.78
CA ARG A 130 -40.95 -24.01 -10.77
C ARG A 130 -40.63 -22.52 -10.68
N GLY A 131 -41.66 -21.68 -10.54
CA GLY A 131 -41.49 -20.25 -10.35
C GLY A 131 -40.79 -19.88 -9.04
N ILE A 132 -40.99 -20.66 -7.96
CA ILE A 132 -40.21 -20.47 -6.71
C ILE A 132 -38.74 -20.84 -6.93
N MET A 133 -38.46 -21.97 -7.56
CA MET A 133 -37.09 -22.44 -7.83
C MET A 133 -36.30 -21.41 -8.64
N LEU A 134 -36.88 -20.86 -9.71
CA LEU A 134 -36.26 -19.82 -10.52
C LEU A 134 -35.93 -18.57 -9.70
N ARG A 135 -36.90 -18.07 -8.90
CA ARG A 135 -36.66 -16.88 -8.05
C ARG A 135 -35.54 -17.08 -7.03
N GLU A 136 -35.48 -18.25 -6.38
CA GLU A 136 -34.40 -18.53 -5.42
C GLU A 136 -33.04 -18.73 -6.13
N SER A 137 -33.05 -19.15 -7.39
CA SER A 137 -31.85 -19.26 -8.23
C SER A 137 -31.34 -17.90 -8.66
N GLU A 138 -32.22 -17.01 -9.10
CA GLU A 138 -31.90 -15.59 -9.38
C GLU A 138 -31.38 -14.89 -8.12
N ALA A 139 -32.00 -15.13 -6.96
CA ALA A 139 -31.55 -14.60 -5.69
C ALA A 139 -30.16 -15.12 -5.32
N LEU A 140 -29.86 -16.40 -5.57
CA LEU A 140 -28.53 -16.96 -5.34
C LEU A 140 -27.47 -16.33 -6.27
N ALA A 141 -27.76 -16.22 -7.56
CA ALA A 141 -26.85 -15.58 -8.51
C ALA A 141 -26.58 -14.10 -8.14
N SER A 142 -27.64 -13.37 -7.77
CA SER A 142 -27.52 -12.00 -7.28
C SER A 142 -26.66 -11.89 -6.01
N ARG A 143 -26.65 -12.92 -5.16
CA ARG A 143 -25.82 -12.96 -3.95
C ARG A 143 -24.35 -13.17 -4.25
N PHE A 144 -24.02 -14.09 -5.17
CA PHE A 144 -22.64 -14.24 -5.65
C PHE A 144 -22.12 -12.93 -6.24
N ASN A 145 -22.87 -12.31 -7.15
CA ASN A 145 -22.48 -11.04 -7.78
C ASN A 145 -22.35 -9.90 -6.76
N GLY A 146 -23.30 -9.80 -5.83
CA GLY A 146 -23.28 -8.76 -4.79
C GLY A 146 -22.12 -8.94 -3.79
N LEU A 147 -21.70 -10.17 -3.52
CA LEU A 147 -20.53 -10.43 -2.69
C LEU A 147 -19.24 -10.12 -3.45
N ALA A 148 -19.13 -10.54 -4.71
CA ALA A 148 -18.00 -10.21 -5.57
C ALA A 148 -17.76 -8.70 -5.67
N SER A 149 -18.81 -7.92 -5.94
CA SER A 149 -18.73 -6.45 -5.98
C SER A 149 -18.27 -5.84 -4.66
N GLN A 150 -18.68 -6.40 -3.51
CA GLN A 150 -18.23 -5.89 -2.21
C GLN A 150 -16.78 -6.26 -1.89
N LEU A 151 -16.30 -7.39 -2.40
CA LEU A 151 -14.88 -7.75 -2.31
C LEU A 151 -14.02 -6.82 -3.18
N ASP A 152 -14.49 -6.49 -4.39
CA ASP A 152 -13.83 -5.52 -5.28
C ASP A 152 -13.77 -4.13 -4.60
N ASP A 153 -14.90 -3.64 -4.07
CA ASP A 153 -14.95 -2.37 -3.33
C ASP A 153 -13.98 -2.35 -2.14
N LEU A 154 -13.85 -3.47 -1.42
CA LEU A 154 -12.93 -3.60 -0.30
C LEU A 154 -11.46 -3.58 -0.77
N GLY A 155 -11.17 -4.19 -1.92
CA GLY A 155 -9.88 -4.12 -2.59
C GLY A 155 -9.49 -2.70 -2.98
N ASP A 156 -10.40 -1.97 -3.62
CA ASP A 156 -10.17 -0.58 -4.04
C ASP A 156 -9.95 0.36 -2.85
N GLN A 157 -10.65 0.13 -1.75
CA GLN A 157 -10.44 0.88 -0.50
C GLN A 157 -9.07 0.58 0.11
N SER A 158 -8.64 -0.69 0.12
CA SER A 158 -7.31 -1.08 0.61
C SER A 158 -6.21 -0.46 -0.26
N LEU A 159 -6.38 -0.46 -1.58
CA LEU A 159 -5.46 0.19 -2.51
C LEU A 159 -5.41 1.70 -2.29
N SER A 160 -6.56 2.35 -2.10
CA SER A 160 -6.63 3.79 -1.80
C SER A 160 -5.91 4.16 -0.50
N ALA A 161 -6.02 3.34 0.54
CA ALA A 161 -5.29 3.51 1.80
C ALA A 161 -3.78 3.33 1.60
N LEU A 162 -3.38 2.29 0.86
CA LEU A 162 -1.99 2.04 0.47
C LEU A 162 -1.40 3.24 -0.29
N GLU A 163 -2.11 3.78 -1.28
CA GLU A 163 -1.66 4.95 -2.04
C GLU A 163 -1.51 6.20 -1.16
N ALA A 164 -2.40 6.38 -0.18
CA ALA A 164 -2.29 7.48 0.78
C ALA A 164 -1.00 7.37 1.61
N ASP A 165 -0.68 6.19 2.09
CA ASP A 165 0.53 5.92 2.85
C ASP A 165 1.79 6.06 1.99
N VAL A 166 1.76 5.63 0.73
CA VAL A 166 2.84 5.87 -0.23
C VAL A 166 3.08 7.37 -0.44
N ARG A 167 2.03 8.20 -0.50
CA ARG A 167 2.17 9.67 -0.55
C ARG A 167 2.84 10.21 0.71
N SER A 168 2.48 9.70 1.89
CA SER A 168 3.13 10.07 3.16
C SER A 168 4.62 9.71 3.17
N VAL A 169 4.97 8.49 2.72
CA VAL A 169 6.36 8.02 2.56
C VAL A 169 7.16 8.99 1.69
N ASN A 170 6.62 9.37 0.54
CA ASN A 170 7.30 10.27 -0.40
C ASN A 170 7.51 11.67 0.19
N SER A 171 6.50 12.21 0.89
CA SER A 171 6.62 13.51 1.56
C SER A 171 7.67 13.48 2.68
N LEU A 172 7.70 12.42 3.50
CA LEU A 172 8.69 12.26 4.56
C LEU A 172 10.10 12.11 4.00
N ALA A 173 10.28 11.37 2.91
CA ALA A 173 11.57 11.24 2.23
C ALA A 173 12.11 12.59 1.74
N GLU A 174 11.27 13.45 1.17
CA GLU A 174 11.64 14.80 0.76
C GLU A 174 12.03 15.68 1.96
N GLN A 175 11.27 15.61 3.05
CA GLN A 175 11.59 16.34 4.29
C GLN A 175 12.92 15.89 4.90
N ILE A 176 13.23 14.60 4.89
CA ILE A 176 14.53 14.07 5.35
C ILE A 176 15.66 14.59 4.45
N ALA A 177 15.46 14.61 3.13
CA ALA A 177 16.44 15.17 2.19
C ALA A 177 16.71 16.66 2.44
N GLU A 178 15.68 17.44 2.81
CA GLU A 178 15.83 18.84 3.23
C GLU A 178 16.59 18.97 4.56
N VAL A 179 16.28 18.13 5.56
CA VAL A 179 17.07 18.12 6.81
C VAL A 179 18.54 17.81 6.54
N ASN A 180 18.83 16.81 5.71
CA ASN A 180 20.20 16.51 5.27
C ASN A 180 20.88 17.72 4.60
N ARG A 181 20.14 18.49 3.79
CA ARG A 181 20.65 19.72 3.16
C ARG A 181 21.04 20.77 4.19
N GLN A 182 20.25 20.94 5.23
CA GLN A 182 20.57 21.87 6.32
C GLN A 182 21.81 21.42 7.12
N MET A 183 22.00 20.11 7.27
CA MET A 183 23.15 19.52 7.96
C MET A 183 24.47 19.68 7.19
N LEU A 184 24.45 19.93 5.87
CA LEU A 184 25.67 20.18 5.09
C LEU A 184 26.44 21.43 5.53
N LYS A 185 25.80 22.34 6.29
CA LYS A 185 26.42 23.58 6.80
C LYS A 185 27.50 23.32 7.85
N LYS A 186 27.59 22.11 8.40
CA LYS A 186 28.55 21.73 9.44
C LYS A 186 29.44 20.56 9.00
N SER A 187 30.63 20.49 9.57
CA SER A 187 31.65 19.50 9.22
C SER A 187 31.52 18.17 9.96
N SER A 188 30.90 18.18 11.15
CA SER A 188 30.70 17.01 11.99
C SER A 188 29.31 17.01 12.62
N GLU A 189 28.82 15.82 13.00
CA GLU A 189 27.55 15.67 13.72
C GLU A 189 27.54 16.44 15.05
N ARG A 190 28.67 16.50 15.75
CA ARG A 190 28.82 17.23 17.02
C ARG A 190 28.54 18.74 16.88
N ASP A 191 28.82 19.29 15.70
CA ASP A 191 28.64 20.73 15.44
C ASP A 191 27.21 21.07 14.97
N GLN A 192 26.34 20.07 14.82
CA GLN A 192 24.96 20.26 14.41
C GLN A 192 24.13 20.84 15.55
N ALA A 193 23.09 21.59 15.17
CA ALA A 193 22.07 21.99 16.14
C ALA A 193 21.32 20.73 16.62
N PRO A 194 21.15 20.51 17.93
CA PRO A 194 20.42 19.36 18.46
C PRO A 194 19.01 19.20 17.87
N GLU A 195 18.33 20.33 17.62
CA GLU A 195 16.99 20.35 17.01
C GLU A 195 16.96 19.76 15.60
N LEU A 196 18.03 19.91 14.80
CA LEU A 196 18.09 19.29 13.46
C LEU A 196 18.23 17.77 13.56
N LEU A 197 18.99 17.29 14.55
CA LEU A 197 19.15 15.87 14.78
C LEU A 197 17.85 15.26 15.33
N ASP A 198 17.17 15.94 16.27
CA ASP A 198 15.85 15.54 16.76
C ASP A 198 14.81 15.52 15.65
N ARG A 199 14.79 16.53 14.77
CA ARG A 199 13.88 16.57 13.62
C ARG A 199 14.14 15.43 12.62
N ARG A 200 15.41 15.14 12.33
CA ARG A 200 15.80 13.98 11.49
C ARG A 200 15.26 12.69 12.10
N ASP A 201 15.52 12.47 13.38
CA ASP A 201 15.16 11.22 14.06
C ASP A 201 13.64 11.06 14.19
N GLN A 202 12.91 12.15 14.43
CA GLN A 202 11.44 12.13 14.39
C GLN A 202 10.91 11.75 13.01
N LEU A 203 11.43 12.36 11.93
CA LEU A 203 11.00 12.01 10.58
C LEU A 203 11.29 10.55 10.22
N LEU A 204 12.35 9.96 10.79
CA LEU A 204 12.65 8.53 10.64
C LEU A 204 11.65 7.66 11.41
N ARG A 205 11.21 8.07 12.60
CA ARG A 205 10.12 7.40 13.33
C ARG A 205 8.80 7.47 12.56
N ASP A 206 8.40 8.66 12.14
CA ASP A 206 7.18 8.87 11.35
C ASP A 206 7.23 8.03 10.07
N LEU A 207 8.39 7.95 9.40
CA LEU A 207 8.54 7.13 8.19
C LEU A 207 8.44 5.63 8.49
N SER A 208 8.91 5.19 9.66
CA SER A 208 8.89 3.77 10.05
C SER A 208 7.49 3.20 10.27
N GLU A 209 6.50 4.05 10.56
CA GLU A 209 5.08 3.68 10.64
C GLU A 209 4.59 3.13 9.29
N TYR A 210 5.00 3.78 8.19
CA TYR A 210 4.51 3.42 6.86
C TYR A 210 5.31 2.29 6.20
N VAL A 211 6.62 2.28 6.40
CA VAL A 211 7.53 1.34 5.72
C VAL A 211 8.71 0.96 6.62
N GLN A 212 9.17 -0.28 6.51
CA GLN A 212 10.42 -0.65 7.15
C GLN A 212 11.59 0.11 6.53
N ILE A 213 12.41 0.74 7.37
CA ILE A 213 13.57 1.51 6.94
C ILE A 213 14.88 0.96 7.48
N ARG A 214 15.93 1.16 6.69
CA ARG A 214 17.33 1.00 7.11
C ARG A 214 18.05 2.30 6.94
N THR A 215 18.73 2.70 8.00
CA THR A 215 19.41 4.00 8.06
C THR A 215 20.91 3.81 8.17
N SER A 216 21.67 4.71 7.54
CA SER A 216 23.10 4.87 7.79
C SER A 216 23.46 6.34 7.81
N PHE A 217 24.38 6.72 8.70
CA PHE A 217 24.74 8.11 8.94
C PHE A 217 26.17 8.40 8.48
N ASP A 218 26.37 9.56 7.87
CA ASP A 218 27.72 10.05 7.53
C ASP A 218 28.37 10.78 8.72
N LYS A 219 29.63 11.22 8.54
CA LYS A 219 30.38 11.96 9.57
C LYS A 219 29.73 13.27 10.04
N ARG A 220 28.82 13.84 9.24
CA ARG A 220 28.08 15.07 9.54
C ARG A 220 26.75 14.78 10.25
N GLY A 221 26.35 13.50 10.33
CA GLY A 221 25.04 13.05 10.80
C GLY A 221 23.98 13.04 9.69
N SER A 222 24.32 13.26 8.42
CA SER A 222 23.33 13.17 7.34
C SER A 222 22.93 11.70 7.14
N VAL A 223 21.64 11.42 6.92
CA VAL A 223 21.12 10.05 6.84
C VAL A 223 20.93 9.59 5.39
N THR A 224 21.28 8.35 5.12
CA THR A 224 20.84 7.59 3.93
C THR A 224 19.79 6.58 4.37
N VAL A 225 18.67 6.53 3.68
CA VAL A 225 17.52 5.67 4.00
C VAL A 225 17.27 4.69 2.86
N SER A 226 17.15 3.40 3.19
CA SER A 226 16.78 2.32 2.27
C SER A 226 15.51 1.63 2.73
N LEU A 227 14.64 1.30 1.78
CA LEU A 227 13.42 0.49 1.97
C LEU A 227 13.66 -1.00 1.74
N SER A 228 14.87 -1.37 1.29
CA SER A 228 15.21 -2.76 0.99
C SER A 228 16.33 -3.28 1.88
N GLU A 229 16.31 -4.60 2.04
CA GLU A 229 17.36 -5.37 2.70
C GLU A 229 18.73 -5.23 2.00
N SER A 230 18.75 -4.83 0.73
CA SER A 230 19.98 -4.64 -0.04
C SER A 230 20.77 -3.41 0.41
N SER A 231 22.10 -3.56 0.49
CA SER A 231 23.02 -2.46 0.76
C SER A 231 23.21 -1.52 -0.44
N THR A 232 22.80 -1.95 -1.64
CA THR A 232 23.03 -1.21 -2.91
C THR A 232 21.75 -0.75 -3.59
N LYS A 233 20.60 -1.32 -3.26
CA LYS A 233 19.29 -1.04 -3.86
C LYS A 233 18.30 -0.52 -2.83
N GLY A 234 17.18 0.05 -3.29
CA GLY A 234 16.08 0.47 -2.42
C GLY A 234 16.30 1.80 -1.72
N ARG A 235 17.27 2.61 -2.16
CA ARG A 235 17.57 3.90 -1.53
C ARG A 235 16.49 4.93 -1.88
N ILE A 236 15.70 5.30 -0.87
CA ILE A 236 14.70 6.34 -0.99
C ILE A 236 15.26 7.72 -0.65
N VAL A 237 16.26 7.82 0.24
CA VAL A 237 16.97 9.07 0.53
C VAL A 237 18.47 8.82 0.51
N SER A 238 19.22 9.69 -0.17
CA SER A 238 20.68 9.67 -0.13
C SER A 238 21.23 11.07 -0.34
N GLY A 239 21.99 11.56 0.64
CA GLY A 239 22.45 12.94 0.67
C GLY A 239 21.26 13.91 0.68
N ILE A 240 21.22 14.83 -0.27
CA ILE A 240 20.18 15.88 -0.38
C ILE A 240 19.08 15.55 -1.39
N LYS A 241 19.03 14.31 -1.85
CA LYS A 241 18.08 13.83 -2.85
C LYS A 241 17.15 12.78 -2.24
N SER A 242 15.96 12.66 -2.82
CA SER A 242 14.99 11.61 -2.55
C SER A 242 14.53 10.94 -3.86
N SER A 243 14.10 9.68 -3.75
CA SER A 243 13.30 8.97 -4.74
C SER A 243 11.84 8.96 -4.30
N THR A 244 10.93 8.70 -5.22
CA THR A 244 9.53 8.41 -4.96
C THR A 244 9.27 6.91 -5.04
N LEU A 245 8.61 6.37 -4.02
CA LEU A 245 7.99 5.06 -4.04
C LEU A 245 6.69 5.13 -4.85
N ALA A 246 6.48 4.14 -5.71
CA ALA A 246 5.22 3.90 -6.38
C ALA A 246 4.90 2.41 -6.31
N ILE A 247 3.63 2.09 -6.09
CA ILE A 247 3.11 0.74 -5.98
C ILE A 247 1.81 0.72 -6.77
N ASP A 248 1.75 -0.11 -7.80
CA ASP A 248 0.61 -0.17 -8.71
C ASP A 248 0.21 -1.65 -8.93
N PRO A 249 -1.08 -1.95 -9.12
CA PRO A 249 -1.50 -3.26 -9.62
C PRO A 249 -0.85 -3.59 -10.97
N VAL A 250 -0.44 -4.84 -11.17
CA VAL A 250 0.12 -5.28 -12.45
C VAL A 250 -1.00 -5.29 -13.48
N ALA A 251 -0.79 -4.63 -14.63
CA ALA A 251 -1.82 -4.45 -15.65
C ALA A 251 -2.51 -5.75 -16.12
N ASN A 252 -1.77 -6.87 -16.16
CA ASN A 252 -2.27 -8.18 -16.59
C ASN A 252 -2.67 -9.10 -15.42
N ASP A 253 -2.45 -8.68 -14.18
CA ASP A 253 -2.74 -9.44 -12.98
C ASP A 253 -2.99 -8.46 -11.84
N ARG A 254 -4.22 -7.94 -11.75
CA ARG A 254 -4.60 -6.95 -10.74
C ARG A 254 -4.49 -7.51 -9.31
N GLY A 255 -4.48 -8.83 -9.14
CA GLY A 255 -4.21 -9.45 -7.84
C GLY A 255 -2.76 -9.32 -7.37
N ARG A 256 -1.85 -8.87 -8.25
CA ARG A 256 -0.44 -8.65 -7.92
C ARG A 256 -0.08 -7.17 -7.95
N LEU A 257 0.81 -6.79 -7.05
CA LEU A 257 1.36 -5.43 -6.97
C LEU A 257 2.80 -5.41 -7.51
N GLU A 258 3.12 -4.37 -8.26
CA GLU A 258 4.48 -4.01 -8.65
C GLU A 258 4.98 -2.85 -7.81
N TYR A 259 6.19 -2.97 -7.28
CA TYR A 259 6.82 -1.96 -6.43
C TYR A 259 8.00 -1.35 -7.19
N LYS A 260 8.09 -0.03 -7.23
CA LYS A 260 9.17 0.68 -7.91
C LYS A 260 9.62 1.91 -7.15
N LEU A 261 10.92 2.18 -7.18
CA LEU A 261 11.47 3.49 -6.86
C LEU A 261 11.72 4.24 -8.15
N GLN A 262 11.34 5.51 -8.18
CA GLN A 262 11.51 6.41 -9.31
C GLN A 262 12.16 7.71 -8.84
N GLY A 263 12.87 8.40 -9.72
CA GLY A 263 13.47 9.71 -9.44
C GLY A 263 14.98 9.76 -9.70
N GLU A 264 15.62 10.80 -9.19
CA GLU A 264 17.03 11.10 -9.50
C GLU A 264 18.03 10.13 -8.86
N LEU A 265 17.65 9.46 -7.78
CA LEU A 265 18.51 8.54 -7.05
C LEU A 265 18.41 7.11 -7.56
N SER A 266 17.22 6.66 -7.91
CA SER A 266 16.98 5.31 -8.40
C SER A 266 15.76 5.27 -9.31
N ASN A 267 15.86 4.46 -10.36
CA ASN A 267 14.73 4.05 -11.17
C ASN A 267 14.79 2.52 -11.29
N GLU A 268 14.30 1.82 -10.27
CA GLU A 268 14.45 0.37 -10.15
C GLU A 268 13.21 -0.30 -9.56
N PRO A 269 12.90 -1.54 -9.99
CA PRO A 269 11.88 -2.35 -9.34
C PRO A 269 12.37 -2.81 -7.97
N LEU A 270 11.44 -2.92 -7.03
CA LEU A 270 11.62 -3.55 -5.72
C LEU A 270 10.94 -4.92 -5.72
N THR A 271 11.47 -5.83 -4.91
CA THR A 271 10.86 -7.17 -4.74
C THR A 271 9.65 -7.16 -3.82
N GLY A 272 9.40 -6.04 -3.13
CA GLY A 272 8.35 -5.87 -2.12
C GLY A 272 8.84 -5.01 -0.96
N LEU A 273 7.97 -4.79 0.01
CA LEU A 273 8.26 -4.09 1.25
C LEU A 273 8.09 -5.06 2.43
N PRO A 274 9.07 -5.17 3.35
CA PRO A 274 8.98 -6.20 4.38
C PRO A 274 7.98 -5.90 5.51
N SER A 275 7.82 -4.61 5.89
CA SER A 275 6.95 -4.17 7.00
C SER A 275 6.50 -2.72 6.83
N GLY A 276 5.70 -2.22 7.78
CA GLY A 276 4.98 -0.95 7.76
C GLY A 276 3.54 -1.07 7.25
N SER A 277 2.71 -0.06 7.48
CA SER A 277 1.29 -0.06 7.09
C SER A 277 1.09 -0.30 5.58
N VAL A 278 1.98 0.23 4.73
CA VAL A 278 1.98 0.00 3.28
C VAL A 278 2.07 -1.50 2.97
N ALA A 279 2.96 -2.22 3.66
CA ALA A 279 3.11 -3.67 3.49
C ALA A 279 1.88 -4.43 4.03
N GLY A 280 1.25 -3.94 5.09
CA GLY A 280 0.02 -4.50 5.66
C GLY A 280 -1.15 -4.45 4.68
N TYR A 281 -1.45 -3.27 4.12
CA TYR A 281 -2.49 -3.11 3.09
C TYR A 281 -2.16 -3.93 1.83
N ALA A 282 -0.90 -3.90 1.39
CA ALA A 282 -0.47 -4.66 0.23
C ALA A 282 -0.68 -6.17 0.42
N ARG A 283 -0.33 -6.72 1.60
CA ARG A 283 -0.54 -8.14 1.92
C ARG A 283 -2.01 -8.50 1.95
N PHE A 284 -2.86 -7.67 2.56
CA PHE A 284 -4.30 -7.91 2.53
C PHE A 284 -4.80 -8.00 1.08
N TYR A 285 -4.46 -7.01 0.26
CA TYR A 285 -4.89 -6.93 -1.14
C TYR A 285 -4.39 -8.11 -1.97
N SER A 286 -3.07 -8.36 -2.02
CA SER A 286 -2.48 -9.32 -2.96
C SER A 286 -2.47 -10.77 -2.48
N GLU A 287 -2.69 -11.02 -1.19
CA GLU A 287 -2.71 -12.39 -0.64
C GLU A 287 -4.11 -12.76 -0.14
N THR A 288 -4.63 -12.01 0.83
CA THR A 288 -5.87 -12.41 1.55
C THR A 288 -7.09 -12.24 0.66
N LEU A 289 -7.27 -11.05 0.08
CA LEU A 289 -8.42 -10.74 -0.77
C LEU A 289 -8.42 -11.59 -2.05
N VAL A 290 -7.25 -11.73 -2.70
CA VAL A 290 -7.09 -12.58 -3.88
C VAL A 290 -7.45 -14.03 -3.58
N ASN A 291 -6.98 -14.58 -2.44
CA ASN A 291 -7.33 -15.96 -2.07
C ASN A 291 -8.83 -16.13 -1.84
N VAL A 292 -9.46 -15.24 -1.07
CA VAL A 292 -10.91 -15.32 -0.80
C VAL A 292 -11.74 -15.16 -2.07
N THR A 293 -11.34 -14.24 -2.96
CA THR A 293 -12.00 -14.07 -4.27
C THR A 293 -11.84 -15.32 -5.14
N GLY A 294 -10.67 -15.95 -5.13
CA GLY A 294 -10.43 -17.22 -5.82
C GLY A 294 -11.27 -18.38 -5.28
N GLU A 295 -11.42 -18.48 -3.95
CA GLU A 295 -12.28 -19.47 -3.30
C GLU A 295 -13.77 -19.24 -3.64
N LEU A 296 -14.22 -17.97 -3.67
CA LEU A 296 -15.57 -17.60 -4.08
C LEU A 296 -15.85 -17.99 -5.54
N ASN A 297 -14.92 -17.71 -6.45
CA ASN A 297 -15.01 -18.09 -7.86
C ASN A 297 -15.03 -19.61 -8.04
N THR A 298 -14.20 -20.33 -7.28
CA THR A 298 -14.20 -21.80 -7.29
C THR A 298 -15.55 -22.36 -6.86
N LEU A 299 -16.13 -21.82 -5.78
CA LEU A 299 -17.45 -22.23 -5.32
C LEU A 299 -18.55 -21.94 -6.36
N ALA A 300 -18.50 -20.78 -7.01
CA ALA A 300 -19.44 -20.41 -8.06
C ALA A 300 -19.34 -21.39 -9.25
N ASN A 301 -18.12 -21.66 -9.74
CA ASN A 301 -17.91 -22.59 -10.85
C ASN A 301 -18.39 -24.01 -10.53
N VAL A 302 -18.04 -24.54 -9.36
CA VAL A 302 -18.51 -25.87 -8.94
C VAL A 302 -20.05 -25.92 -8.87
N LEU A 303 -20.69 -24.85 -8.40
CA LEU A 303 -22.15 -24.79 -8.37
C LEU A 303 -22.76 -24.77 -9.77
N VAL A 304 -22.20 -23.98 -10.69
CA VAL A 304 -22.66 -23.92 -12.08
C VAL A 304 -22.48 -25.27 -12.76
N ASP A 305 -21.28 -25.85 -12.69
CA ASP A 305 -20.93 -27.12 -13.33
C ASP A 305 -21.84 -28.26 -12.86
N GLU A 306 -21.98 -28.44 -11.54
CA GLU A 306 -22.76 -29.54 -10.97
C GLU A 306 -24.27 -29.39 -11.24
N VAL A 307 -24.80 -28.16 -11.19
CA VAL A 307 -26.23 -27.92 -11.46
C VAL A 307 -26.53 -28.11 -12.94
N ASN A 308 -25.70 -27.56 -13.83
CA ASN A 308 -25.89 -27.69 -15.28
C ASN A 308 -25.74 -29.14 -15.72
N ALA A 309 -24.73 -29.87 -15.21
CA ALA A 309 -24.53 -31.29 -15.50
C ALA A 309 -25.76 -32.15 -15.17
N ILE A 310 -26.52 -31.79 -14.13
CA ILE A 310 -27.79 -32.45 -13.81
C ILE A 310 -28.90 -31.96 -14.74
N GLN A 311 -29.03 -30.65 -14.91
CA GLN A 311 -30.12 -30.02 -15.67
C GLN A 311 -30.20 -30.51 -17.11
N VAL A 312 -29.07 -30.62 -17.81
CA VAL A 312 -29.01 -31.04 -19.23
C VAL A 312 -29.38 -32.51 -19.45
N THR A 313 -29.41 -33.32 -18.39
CA THR A 313 -29.88 -34.72 -18.46
C THR A 313 -31.40 -34.84 -18.28
N GLY A 314 -32.05 -33.76 -17.84
CA GLY A 314 -33.49 -33.71 -17.59
C GLY A 314 -34.31 -33.34 -18.81
N LEU A 315 -35.65 -33.45 -18.67
CA LEU A 315 -36.62 -32.93 -19.63
C LEU A 315 -37.36 -31.74 -19.04
N ASP A 316 -37.61 -30.74 -19.87
CA ASP A 316 -38.41 -29.57 -19.52
C ASP A 316 -39.93 -29.88 -19.48
N GLY A 317 -40.76 -28.85 -19.29
CA GLY A 317 -42.22 -29.00 -19.27
C GLY A 317 -42.85 -29.33 -20.62
N GLU A 318 -42.10 -29.21 -21.71
CA GLU A 318 -42.52 -29.45 -23.10
C GLU A 318 -41.97 -30.78 -23.65
N GLY A 319 -41.07 -31.43 -22.91
CA GLY A 319 -40.44 -32.70 -23.27
C GLY A 319 -39.13 -32.53 -24.05
N ASN A 320 -38.56 -31.33 -24.11
CA ASN A 320 -37.23 -31.09 -24.67
C ASN A 320 -36.14 -31.34 -23.61
N LEU A 321 -34.91 -31.58 -24.05
CA LEU A 321 -33.76 -31.66 -23.15
C LEU A 321 -33.53 -30.32 -22.45
N GLY A 322 -33.10 -30.35 -21.18
CA GLY A 322 -32.74 -29.17 -20.43
C GLY A 322 -31.52 -28.44 -21.01
N GLU A 323 -31.51 -27.12 -20.86
CA GLU A 323 -30.37 -26.24 -21.17
C GLU A 323 -29.62 -25.87 -19.87
N ASP A 324 -28.49 -25.17 -20.01
CA ASP A 324 -27.73 -24.67 -18.87
C ASP A 324 -28.57 -23.76 -17.97
N TYR A 325 -28.49 -24.02 -16.67
CA TYR A 325 -29.32 -23.37 -15.66
C TYR A 325 -28.65 -22.12 -15.08
N PHE A 326 -27.33 -22.17 -14.93
CA PHE A 326 -26.49 -21.04 -14.53
C PHE A 326 -25.40 -20.81 -15.57
N GLN A 327 -24.88 -19.58 -15.60
CA GLN A 327 -23.69 -19.23 -16.38
C GLN A 327 -22.82 -18.28 -15.56
N VAL A 328 -21.50 -18.40 -15.71
CA VAL A 328 -20.54 -17.43 -15.19
C VAL A 328 -20.11 -16.55 -16.35
N VAL A 329 -20.41 -15.26 -16.27
CA VAL A 329 -20.03 -14.29 -17.30
C VAL A 329 -18.79 -13.53 -16.82
N PRO A 330 -17.68 -13.55 -17.57
CA PRO A 330 -16.50 -12.77 -17.22
C PRO A 330 -16.82 -11.28 -17.18
N SER A 331 -16.38 -10.60 -16.13
CA SER A 331 -16.46 -9.15 -16.03
C SER A 331 -15.16 -8.50 -16.52
N PHE A 332 -15.27 -7.34 -17.16
CA PHE A 332 -14.14 -6.56 -17.65
C PHE A 332 -14.10 -5.21 -16.97
N ASP A 333 -12.94 -4.85 -16.42
CA ASP A 333 -12.65 -3.49 -16.00
C ASP A 333 -12.04 -2.71 -17.17
N VAL A 334 -12.39 -1.43 -17.29
CA VAL A 334 -12.02 -0.58 -18.42
C VAL A 334 -11.09 0.52 -17.94
N ASP A 335 -9.78 0.32 -18.17
CA ASP A 335 -8.77 1.35 -17.92
C ASP A 335 -8.89 2.49 -18.95
N ARG A 336 -9.13 3.71 -18.44
CA ARG A 336 -9.29 4.94 -19.23
C ARG A 336 -8.10 5.89 -19.13
N GLY A 337 -7.01 5.52 -18.45
CA GLY A 337 -5.91 6.43 -18.11
C GLY A 337 -5.23 7.12 -19.30
N ALA A 338 -5.38 6.59 -20.51
CA ALA A 338 -4.80 7.15 -21.74
C ALA A 338 -5.78 7.97 -22.60
N SER A 339 -7.06 8.10 -22.21
CA SER A 339 -8.08 8.77 -23.03
C SER A 339 -8.43 10.17 -22.52
N SER A 340 -8.86 11.04 -23.45
CA SER A 340 -9.21 12.44 -23.19
C SER A 340 -10.70 12.75 -23.33
N GLY A 341 -11.52 11.77 -23.71
CA GLY A 341 -12.97 11.91 -23.90
C GLY A 341 -13.78 10.96 -23.02
N ASP A 342 -15.07 11.26 -22.88
CA ASP A 342 -16.02 10.40 -22.18
C ASP A 342 -16.58 9.34 -23.14
N TYR A 343 -16.49 8.07 -22.76
CA TYR A 343 -17.05 6.96 -23.53
C TYR A 343 -17.41 5.80 -22.59
N GLU A 344 -18.47 5.10 -22.98
CA GLU A 344 -18.95 3.88 -22.36
C GLU A 344 -18.43 2.68 -23.16
N VAL A 345 -17.90 1.69 -22.46
CA VAL A 345 -17.41 0.46 -23.07
C VAL A 345 -18.20 -0.69 -22.48
N GLN A 346 -18.84 -1.46 -23.35
CA GLN A 346 -19.48 -2.71 -22.99
C GLN A 346 -18.72 -3.85 -23.66
N VAL A 347 -18.33 -4.85 -22.87
CA VAL A 347 -17.64 -6.05 -23.38
C VAL A 347 -18.57 -7.23 -23.17
N VAL A 348 -18.72 -8.04 -24.23
CA VAL A 348 -19.46 -9.29 -24.21
C VAL A 348 -18.50 -10.40 -24.62
N VAL A 349 -18.46 -11.47 -23.84
CA VAL A 349 -17.69 -12.67 -24.19
C VAL A 349 -18.55 -13.52 -25.12
N ASN A 350 -18.03 -13.85 -26.30
CA ASN A 350 -18.77 -14.60 -27.30
C ASN A 350 -19.01 -16.05 -26.85
N ASN A 351 -18.02 -16.65 -26.17
CA ASN A 351 -18.13 -17.97 -25.56
C ASN A 351 -17.53 -17.95 -24.13
N PRO A 352 -18.35 -17.74 -23.08
CA PRO A 352 -17.88 -17.63 -21.70
C PRO A 352 -17.16 -18.85 -21.16
N GLU A 353 -17.52 -20.07 -21.59
CA GLU A 353 -17.04 -21.32 -20.99
C GLU A 353 -15.56 -21.62 -21.32
N ASP A 354 -15.12 -21.26 -22.52
CA ASP A 354 -13.74 -21.47 -22.99
C ASP A 354 -12.87 -20.21 -22.87
N TYR A 355 -13.44 -19.11 -22.38
CA TYR A 355 -12.77 -17.82 -22.40
C TYR A 355 -11.60 -17.75 -21.42
N LYS A 356 -10.42 -17.42 -21.95
CA LYS A 356 -9.24 -17.11 -21.15
C LYS A 356 -9.11 -15.60 -21.01
N ALA A 357 -9.26 -15.13 -19.77
CA ALA A 357 -9.06 -13.72 -19.44
C ALA A 357 -7.72 -13.22 -19.99
N SER A 358 -7.79 -12.16 -20.79
CA SER A 358 -6.64 -11.53 -21.42
C SER A 358 -6.86 -10.02 -21.52
N GLN A 359 -5.77 -9.25 -21.43
CA GLN A 359 -5.84 -7.81 -21.65
C GLN A 359 -6.08 -7.54 -23.13
N VAL A 360 -7.06 -6.70 -23.43
CA VAL A 360 -7.35 -6.24 -24.79
C VAL A 360 -7.18 -4.73 -24.86
N ALA A 361 -6.21 -4.29 -25.64
CA ALA A 361 -5.94 -2.87 -25.86
C ALA A 361 -6.79 -2.34 -27.02
N VAL A 362 -7.77 -1.50 -26.71
CA VAL A 362 -8.61 -0.82 -27.71
C VAL A 362 -8.08 0.59 -27.93
N LEU A 363 -7.71 0.90 -29.17
CA LEU A 363 -7.09 2.16 -29.58
C LEU A 363 -8.00 2.91 -30.56
N TYR A 364 -7.90 4.24 -30.58
CA TYR A 364 -8.65 5.08 -31.51
C TYR A 364 -7.79 5.58 -32.68
N ASP A 365 -8.20 5.31 -33.92
CA ASP A 365 -7.56 5.86 -35.11
C ASP A 365 -8.28 7.14 -35.56
N GLY A 366 -7.73 8.29 -35.19
CA GLY A 366 -8.29 9.60 -35.55
C GLY A 366 -8.32 9.91 -37.06
N SER A 367 -7.58 9.17 -37.90
CA SER A 367 -7.62 9.36 -39.35
C SER A 367 -8.80 8.65 -40.01
N ARG A 368 -9.25 7.54 -39.41
CA ARG A 368 -10.38 6.71 -39.88
C ARG A 368 -11.65 6.94 -39.08
N ASN A 369 -11.54 7.60 -37.93
CA ASN A 369 -12.63 7.82 -36.99
C ASN A 369 -13.25 6.48 -36.53
N LEU A 370 -12.40 5.49 -36.29
CA LEU A 370 -12.77 4.12 -35.89
C LEU A 370 -11.87 3.65 -34.75
N TRP A 371 -12.43 2.79 -33.90
CA TRP A 371 -11.67 2.06 -32.90
C TRP A 371 -11.03 0.83 -33.53
N TYR A 372 -9.91 0.37 -32.98
CA TYR A 372 -9.27 -0.86 -33.40
C TYR A 372 -8.62 -1.57 -32.24
N SER A 373 -8.51 -2.90 -32.34
CA SER A 373 -7.79 -3.74 -31.40
C SER A 373 -7.06 -4.85 -32.16
N THR A 374 -6.10 -5.47 -31.48
CA THR A 374 -5.42 -6.66 -31.97
C THR A 374 -6.09 -7.89 -31.38
N ASP A 375 -6.59 -8.76 -32.25
CA ASP A 375 -7.24 -10.03 -31.89
C ASP A 375 -6.21 -11.05 -31.34
N SER A 376 -6.70 -12.14 -30.74
CA SER A 376 -5.86 -13.21 -30.16
C SER A 376 -4.92 -13.86 -31.19
N ASP A 377 -5.29 -13.84 -32.48
CA ASP A 377 -4.48 -14.30 -33.61
C ASP A 377 -3.43 -13.29 -34.11
N GLY A 378 -3.31 -12.12 -33.46
CA GLY A 378 -2.39 -11.04 -33.85
C GLY A 378 -2.90 -10.18 -35.02
N THR A 379 -4.14 -10.36 -35.46
CA THR A 379 -4.73 -9.55 -36.54
C THR A 379 -5.38 -8.28 -36.00
N THR A 380 -5.18 -7.14 -36.66
CA THR A 380 -5.84 -5.89 -36.29
C THR A 380 -7.26 -5.85 -36.86
N LYS A 381 -8.26 -5.68 -35.99
CA LYS A 381 -9.67 -5.53 -36.33
C LYS A 381 -10.08 -4.08 -36.09
N PHE A 382 -10.89 -3.53 -36.99
CA PHE A 382 -11.45 -2.18 -36.86
C PHE A 382 -12.94 -2.29 -36.51
N SER A 383 -13.43 -1.34 -35.71
CA SER A 383 -14.84 -1.24 -35.38
C SER A 383 -15.67 -0.83 -36.60
N ASN A 384 -16.98 -1.04 -36.52
CA ASN A 384 -17.92 -0.37 -37.42
C ASN A 384 -18.08 1.12 -37.05
N GLN A 385 -18.86 1.87 -37.83
CA GLN A 385 -19.13 3.30 -37.59
C GLN A 385 -19.91 3.59 -36.30
N GLN A 386 -20.48 2.57 -35.66
CA GLN A 386 -21.19 2.66 -34.39
C GLN A 386 -20.30 2.27 -33.20
N GLY A 387 -19.00 2.01 -33.42
CA GLY A 387 -18.06 1.65 -32.37
C GLY A 387 -18.12 0.18 -31.93
N LEU A 388 -18.83 -0.68 -32.67
CA LEU A 388 -18.84 -2.12 -32.44
C LEU A 388 -17.59 -2.77 -33.02
N LEU A 389 -16.84 -3.46 -32.20
CA LEU A 389 -15.62 -4.18 -32.54
C LEU A 389 -15.82 -5.68 -32.26
N GLU A 390 -15.78 -6.49 -33.30
CA GLU A 390 -15.93 -7.95 -33.21
C GLU A 390 -14.55 -8.61 -33.29
N LEU A 391 -14.13 -9.20 -32.18
CA LEU A 391 -12.96 -10.07 -32.06
C LEU A 391 -13.44 -11.53 -32.02
N ASN A 392 -12.52 -12.49 -32.17
CA ASN A 392 -12.88 -13.91 -32.12
C ASN A 392 -13.57 -14.27 -30.79
N ASP A 393 -12.97 -13.87 -29.67
CA ASP A 393 -13.43 -14.27 -28.33
C ASP A 393 -14.35 -13.23 -27.66
N LEU A 394 -14.33 -11.98 -28.15
CA LEU A 394 -15.01 -10.84 -27.53
C LEU A 394 -15.73 -9.98 -28.55
N THR A 395 -16.85 -9.41 -28.11
CA THR A 395 -17.51 -8.30 -28.78
C THR A 395 -17.41 -7.06 -27.89
N ILE A 396 -16.81 -5.99 -28.39
CA ILE A 396 -16.59 -4.75 -27.64
C ILE A 396 -17.39 -3.63 -28.30
N GLN A 397 -18.30 -3.02 -27.56
CA GLN A 397 -19.09 -1.87 -27.99
C GLN A 397 -18.56 -0.63 -27.28
N VAL A 398 -18.03 0.33 -28.06
CA VAL A 398 -17.62 1.64 -27.55
C VAL A 398 -18.63 2.69 -27.98
N THR A 399 -19.20 3.42 -27.02
CA THR A 399 -20.24 4.42 -27.26
C THR A 399 -19.83 5.74 -26.64
N GLY A 400 -19.78 6.82 -27.43
CA GLY A 400 -19.32 8.14 -27.00
C GLY A 400 -18.76 8.96 -28.14
#